data_AF-A0A843J8Z4-F1
#
_entry.id   AF-A0A843J8Z4-F1
#
_cell.length_a   1.000
_cell.length_b   1.000
_cell.length_c   1.000
_cell.angle_alpha   90.00
_cell.angle_beta   90.00
_cell.angle_gamma   90.00
#
_symmetry.space_group_name_H-M   'P 1'
#
loop_
_entity.id
_entity.type
_entity.pdbx_description
1 polymer ?
#
loop_
_entity_poly.entity_id
_entity_poly.type
_entity_poly.pdbx_seq_one_letter_code
_entity_poly.pdbx_strand_id
1 'polypeptide(L)'
;MSNINNQNKNLTDEEINEIILEPDPARVMEGLRDTGYDFNTAMADLIDNSSAANASTVKVHINLDPRNNVQVYIADNGIGMDSNGLLNAMRYGSQRRSDPSSLGKFGLGLKTASTAFCRSLSLLSKTSTSSYKKVQWDLDE
;
A
#
# COMPACT_ATOMS: atom_id res chain seq x y z
N MET A 1 -51.62 18.43 -48.03
CA MET A 1 -51.15 19.48 -47.10
C MET A 1 -51.54 19.04 -45.69
N SER A 2 -50.73 18.22 -45.01
CA SER A 2 -49.46 18.54 -44.31
C SER A 2 -49.67 19.41 -43.07
N ASN A 3 -49.31 18.82 -41.91
CA ASN A 3 -48.77 19.36 -40.65
C ASN A 3 -49.31 18.48 -39.51
N ILE A 4 -48.65 17.42 -39.04
CA ILE A 4 -47.32 17.34 -38.39
C ILE A 4 -47.10 18.53 -37.45
N ASN A 5 -47.18 18.26 -36.14
CA ASN A 5 -46.61 18.94 -34.96
C ASN A 5 -47.65 18.89 -33.82
N ASN A 6 -47.38 18.44 -32.60
CA ASN A 6 -46.11 18.29 -31.90
C ASN A 6 -46.22 17.08 -30.96
N GLN A 7 -45.44 16.04 -31.26
CA GLN A 7 -44.90 15.19 -30.20
C GLN A 7 -43.85 16.00 -29.45
N ASN A 8 -44.27 16.76 -28.45
CA ASN A 8 -43.40 17.12 -27.34
C ASN A 8 -43.98 16.49 -26.08
N LYS A 9 -44.04 15.16 -26.10
CA LYS A 9 -44.05 14.40 -24.85
C LYS A 9 -42.62 14.55 -24.35
N ASN A 10 -42.43 15.51 -23.45
CA ASN A 10 -41.18 15.66 -22.70
C ASN A 10 -40.74 14.26 -22.31
N LEU A 11 -39.62 13.81 -22.91
CA LEU A 11 -38.88 12.66 -22.42
C LEU A 11 -38.53 13.04 -20.99
N THR A 12 -39.33 12.51 -20.07
CA THR A 12 -39.12 12.61 -18.64
C THR A 12 -37.67 12.26 -18.40
N ASP A 13 -36.96 13.11 -17.66
CA ASP A 13 -35.68 12.77 -17.07
C ASP A 13 -35.82 11.35 -16.49
N GLU A 14 -35.34 10.34 -17.21
CA GLU A 14 -35.25 8.99 -16.67
C GLU A 14 -34.36 9.15 -15.44
N GLU A 15 -34.93 8.90 -14.27
CA GLU A 15 -34.21 8.97 -12.99
C GLU A 15 -32.93 8.16 -13.14
N ILE A 16 -31.79 8.86 -13.30
CA ILE A 16 -30.49 8.23 -13.41
C ILE A 16 -30.23 7.61 -12.03
N ASN A 17 -30.49 6.30 -11.93
CA ASN A 17 -30.19 5.53 -10.75
C ASN A 17 -28.68 5.37 -10.66
N GLU A 18 -28.04 6.22 -9.84
CA GLU A 18 -26.64 6.07 -9.47
C GLU A 18 -26.49 4.85 -8.55
N ILE A 19 -25.69 3.87 -8.99
CA ILE A 19 -25.39 2.67 -8.20
C ILE A 19 -23.94 2.79 -7.72
N ILE A 20 -23.75 2.79 -6.40
CA ILE A 20 -22.40 2.73 -5.80
C ILE A 20 -21.92 1.28 -5.86
N LEU A 21 -20.79 1.05 -6.51
CA LEU A 21 -20.11 -0.24 -6.58
C LEU A 21 -18.79 -0.16 -5.82
N GLU A 22 -18.81 -0.56 -4.55
CA GLU A 22 -17.61 -0.59 -3.72
C GLU A 22 -16.62 -1.64 -4.24
N PRO A 23 -15.31 -1.35 -4.26
CA PRO A 23 -14.30 -2.35 -4.57
C PRO A 23 -14.26 -3.41 -3.48
N ASP A 24 -13.97 -4.65 -3.86
CA ASP A 24 -13.58 -5.70 -2.92
C ASP A 24 -12.12 -5.46 -2.48
N PRO A 25 -11.86 -5.01 -1.23
CA PRO A 25 -10.51 -4.60 -0.84
C PRO A 25 -9.52 -5.76 -0.85
N ALA A 26 -9.96 -6.97 -0.50
CA ALA A 26 -9.11 -8.15 -0.47
C ALA A 26 -8.68 -8.52 -1.89
N ARG A 27 -9.62 -8.54 -2.85
CA ARG A 27 -9.30 -8.81 -4.25
C ARG A 27 -8.43 -7.72 -4.88
N VAL A 28 -8.66 -6.46 -4.53
CA VAL A 28 -7.81 -5.36 -4.99
C VAL A 28 -6.38 -5.51 -4.44
N MET A 29 -6.22 -5.84 -3.15
CA MET A 29 -4.90 -6.04 -2.56
C MET A 29 -4.16 -7.22 -3.20
N GLU A 30 -4.84 -8.34 -3.47
CA GLU A 30 -4.22 -9.49 -4.14
C GLU A 30 -3.75 -9.12 -5.56
N GLY A 31 -4.57 -8.38 -6.32
CA GLY A 31 -4.17 -7.88 -7.64
C GLY A 31 -3.01 -6.88 -7.60
N LEU A 32 -2.93 -6.04 -6.56
CA LEU A 32 -1.83 -5.08 -6.38
C LEU A 32 -0.51 -5.73 -5.96
N ARG A 33 -0.52 -6.95 -5.42
CA ARG A 33 0.72 -7.70 -5.14
C ARG A 33 1.34 -8.24 -6.42
N ASP A 34 0.51 -8.59 -7.41
CA ASP A 34 0.92 -9.22 -8.66
C ASP A 34 1.38 -8.19 -9.71
N THR A 35 1.95 -7.07 -9.27
CA THR A 35 2.40 -5.99 -10.16
C THR A 35 3.66 -6.33 -10.95
N GLY A 36 4.16 -7.57 -10.88
CA GLY A 36 5.33 -8.01 -11.61
C GLY A 36 6.65 -7.46 -11.06
N TYR A 37 6.75 -7.19 -9.76
CA TYR A 37 8.04 -6.89 -9.14
C TYR A 37 9.00 -8.04 -9.40
N ASP A 38 10.24 -7.72 -9.76
CA ASP A 38 11.36 -8.61 -9.49
C ASP A 38 11.84 -8.39 -8.05
N PHE A 39 12.43 -9.44 -7.46
CA PHE A 39 12.84 -9.44 -6.06
C PHE A 39 13.85 -8.32 -5.75
N ASN A 40 14.78 -8.04 -6.67
CA ASN A 40 15.81 -7.03 -6.44
C ASN A 40 15.22 -5.62 -6.44
N THR A 41 14.30 -5.33 -7.35
CA THR A 41 13.60 -4.04 -7.41
C THR A 41 12.73 -3.83 -6.17
N ALA A 42 12.02 -4.87 -5.70
CA ALA A 42 11.27 -4.75 -4.45
C ALA A 42 12.18 -4.53 -3.24
N MET A 43 13.30 -5.25 -3.16
CA MET A 43 14.29 -5.03 -2.10
C MET A 43 14.87 -3.62 -2.14
N ALA A 44 15.18 -3.09 -3.33
CA ALA A 44 15.65 -1.72 -3.50
C ALA A 44 14.61 -0.71 -2.99
N ASP A 45 13.34 -0.86 -3.38
CA ASP A 45 12.25 0.01 -2.90
C ASP A 45 12.08 -0.03 -1.38
N LEU A 46 12.27 -1.20 -0.76
CA LEU A 46 12.21 -1.32 0.70
C LEU A 46 13.41 -0.64 1.38
N ILE A 47 14.61 -0.77 0.82
CA ILE A 47 15.82 -0.10 1.32
C ILE A 47 15.74 1.42 1.14
N ASP A 48 15.14 1.89 0.05
CA ASP A 48 14.93 3.33 -0.21
C ASP A 48 14.03 3.98 0.85
N ASN A 49 13.13 3.23 1.50
CA ASN A 49 12.37 3.76 2.64
C ASN A 49 13.29 4.13 3.83
N SER A 50 14.37 3.39 4.05
CA SER A 50 15.37 3.72 5.07
C SER A 50 16.17 4.97 4.70
N SER A 51 16.53 5.13 3.42
CA SER A 51 17.15 6.37 2.91
C SER A 51 16.24 7.58 3.11
N ALA A 52 14.95 7.46 2.78
CA ALA A 52 13.96 8.51 3.01
C ALA A 52 13.75 8.82 4.51
N ALA A 53 14.07 7.87 5.40
CA ALA A 53 14.08 8.05 6.84
C ALA A 53 15.39 8.66 7.38
N ASN A 54 16.30 9.09 6.50
CA ASN A 54 17.64 9.60 6.82
C ASN A 54 18.49 8.60 7.64
N ALA A 55 18.31 7.31 7.39
CA ALA A 55 19.14 6.28 8.02
C ALA A 55 20.58 6.34 7.49
N SER A 56 21.55 6.19 8.40
CA SER A 56 22.96 6.04 8.03
C SER A 56 23.41 4.58 7.94
N THR A 57 22.57 3.66 8.40
CA THR A 57 22.84 2.23 8.37
C THR A 57 21.56 1.47 8.12
N VAL A 58 21.61 0.55 7.15
CA VAL A 58 20.56 -0.42 6.86
C VAL A 58 21.16 -1.81 7.01
N LYS A 59 20.48 -2.69 7.73
CA LYS A 59 20.85 -4.10 7.92
C LYS A 59 19.78 -4.97 7.29
N VAL A 60 20.22 -5.85 6.39
CA VAL A 60 19.36 -6.87 5.78
C VAL A 60 19.78 -8.22 6.35
N HIS A 61 18.81 -8.98 6.86
CA HIS A 61 19.01 -10.33 7.33
C HIS A 61 17.98 -11.26 6.69
N ILE A 62 18.44 -12.36 6.11
CA ILE A 62 17.58 -13.39 5.55
C ILE A 62 17.76 -14.63 6.41
N ASN A 63 16.65 -15.12 6.94
CA ASN A 63 16.61 -16.30 7.78
C ASN A 63 15.69 -17.35 7.15
N LEU A 64 16.01 -18.62 7.34
CA LEU A 64 15.14 -19.73 7.03
C LEU A 64 14.68 -20.33 8.36
N ASP A 65 13.37 -20.31 8.63
CA ASP A 65 12.84 -20.91 9.85
C ASP A 65 12.92 -22.45 9.79
N PRO A 66 12.76 -23.16 10.92
CA PRO A 66 12.80 -24.63 10.93
C PRO A 66 11.71 -25.32 10.07
N ARG A 67 10.71 -24.57 9.60
CA ARG A 67 9.65 -25.04 8.70
C ARG A 67 9.93 -24.67 7.23
N ASN A 68 11.15 -24.22 6.93
CA ASN A 68 11.60 -23.75 5.63
C ASN A 68 10.88 -22.49 5.10
N ASN A 69 10.31 -21.67 5.99
CA ASN A 69 9.79 -20.36 5.60
C ASN A 69 10.93 -19.35 5.56
N VAL A 70 11.05 -18.65 4.43
CA VAL A 70 12.01 -17.54 4.28
C VAL A 70 11.46 -16.31 5.00
N GLN A 71 12.29 -15.72 5.85
CA GLN A 71 12.01 -14.47 6.55
C GLN A 71 13.07 -13.44 6.17
N VAL A 72 12.63 -12.29 5.69
CA VAL A 72 13.50 -11.17 5.34
C VAL A 72 13.28 -10.05 6.35
N TYR A 73 14.35 -9.62 6.99
CA TYR A 73 14.35 -8.49 7.92
C TYR A 73 15.15 -7.34 7.31
N ILE A 74 14.55 -6.16 7.29
CA ILE A 74 15.19 -4.91 6.91
C ILE A 74 15.07 -3.98 8.12
N ALA A 75 16.20 -3.57 8.67
CA ALA A 75 16.26 -2.72 9.85
C ALA A 75 17.17 -1.52 9.60
N ASP A 76 16.74 -0.34 10.02
CA ASP A 76 17.50 0.89 9.87
C ASP A 76 17.54 1.70 11.16
N ASN A 77 18.42 2.71 11.20
CA ASN A 77 18.58 3.64 12.30
C ASN A 77 18.06 5.05 11.97
N GLY A 78 17.08 5.15 11.08
CA GLY A 78 16.47 6.41 10.69
C GLY A 78 15.59 7.02 11.79
N ILE A 79 14.83 8.05 11.40
CA ILE A 79 13.95 8.81 12.31
C ILE A 79 12.81 7.96 12.92
N GLY A 80 12.49 6.83 12.29
CA GLY A 80 11.42 5.93 12.70
C GLY A 80 10.01 6.51 12.56
N MET A 81 9.03 5.77 13.08
CA MET A 81 7.61 6.11 13.04
C MET A 81 6.99 5.96 14.43
N ASP A 82 6.04 6.84 14.74
CA ASP A 82 5.13 6.67 15.88
C ASP A 82 3.91 5.80 15.47
N SER A 83 2.93 5.66 16.36
CA SER A 83 1.72 4.87 16.09
C SER A 83 0.96 5.36 14.85
N ASN A 84 0.82 6.67 14.66
CA ASN A 84 0.08 7.22 13.53
C ASN A 84 0.84 7.02 12.22
N GLY A 85 2.17 7.21 12.25
CA GLY A 85 3.05 6.93 11.12
C GLY A 85 2.98 5.47 10.68
N LEU A 86 3.04 4.53 11.63
CA LEU A 86 2.90 3.09 11.33
C LEU A 86 1.55 2.75 10.72
N LEU A 87 0.44 3.24 11.31
CA LEU A 87 -0.90 2.98 10.78
C LEU A 87 -1.09 3.58 9.38
N ASN A 88 -0.59 4.80 9.15
CA ASN A 88 -0.61 5.39 7.81
C ASN A 88 0.25 4.59 6.83
N ALA A 89 1.46 4.17 7.22
CA ALA A 89 2.33 3.37 6.37
C ALA A 89 1.69 2.05 5.94
N MET A 90 0.90 1.41 6.82
CA MET A 90 0.20 0.16 6.56
C MET A 90 -1.10 0.31 5.74
N ARG A 91 -1.62 1.53 5.55
CA ARG A 91 -2.83 1.74 4.75
C ARG A 91 -2.50 1.69 3.25
N TYR A 92 -3.18 0.86 2.46
CA TYR A 92 -3.14 0.97 1.00
C TYR A 92 -3.77 2.30 0.57
N GLY A 93 -3.11 3.04 -0.32
CA GLY A 93 -3.56 4.40 -0.65
C GLY A 93 -3.30 5.42 0.45
N SER A 94 -2.28 5.20 1.27
CA SER A 94 -1.91 6.10 2.38
C SER A 94 -1.66 7.53 1.90
N GLN A 95 -1.83 8.50 2.81
CA GLN A 95 -1.58 9.91 2.47
C GLN A 95 -0.15 10.13 1.95
N ARG A 96 -0.02 11.06 1.01
CA ARG A 96 1.22 11.34 0.32
C ARG A 96 2.25 11.93 1.29
N ARG A 97 3.49 11.43 1.22
CA ARG A 97 4.65 12.03 1.90
C ARG A 97 5.06 13.32 1.17
N SER A 98 5.71 14.24 1.87
CA SER A 98 6.18 15.52 1.32
C SER A 98 7.16 15.36 0.16
N ASP A 99 7.95 14.27 0.13
CA ASP A 99 8.89 13.94 -0.95
C ASP A 99 8.80 12.46 -1.35
N PRO A 100 7.87 12.08 -2.25
CA PRO A 100 7.68 10.69 -2.63
C PRO A 100 8.47 10.29 -3.88
N SER A 101 9.08 9.10 -3.83
CA SER A 101 9.47 8.36 -5.05
C SER A 101 8.24 8.08 -5.95
N SER A 102 8.47 7.65 -7.19
CA SER A 102 7.42 7.42 -8.21
C SER A 102 6.24 6.56 -7.71
N LEU A 103 6.52 5.49 -6.96
CA LEU A 103 5.52 4.60 -6.33
C LEU A 103 5.02 5.09 -4.97
N GLY A 104 5.82 5.89 -4.27
CA GLY A 104 5.42 6.57 -3.03
C GLY A 104 4.30 7.59 -3.24
N LYS A 105 4.07 8.01 -4.49
CA LYS A 105 3.02 8.98 -4.87
C LYS A 105 1.61 8.50 -4.54
N PHE A 106 1.34 7.20 -4.69
CA PHE A 106 0.02 6.61 -4.48
C PHE A 106 -0.13 5.91 -3.12
N GLY A 107 0.91 5.94 -2.28
CA GLY A 107 0.86 5.27 -0.99
C GLY A 107 0.74 3.74 -1.11
N LEU A 108 1.38 3.15 -2.12
CA LEU A 108 1.34 1.69 -2.37
C LEU A 108 2.69 1.00 -2.13
N GLY A 109 3.80 1.67 -2.45
CA GLY A 109 5.15 1.08 -2.56
C GLY A 109 5.56 0.12 -1.43
N LEU A 110 5.51 0.53 -0.16
CA LEU A 110 5.91 -0.32 0.96
C LEU A 110 5.12 -1.65 1.00
N LYS A 111 3.81 -1.58 0.74
CA LYS A 111 2.95 -2.76 0.80
C LYS A 111 3.20 -3.64 -0.40
N THR A 112 3.12 -3.07 -1.62
CA THR A 112 3.26 -3.84 -2.87
C THR A 112 4.63 -4.46 -3.00
N ALA A 113 5.71 -3.75 -2.63
CA ALA A 113 7.07 -4.32 -2.64
C ALA A 113 7.23 -5.47 -1.62
N SER A 114 6.62 -5.35 -0.43
CA SER A 114 6.67 -6.42 0.57
C SER A 114 5.82 -7.61 0.13
N THR A 115 4.53 -7.37 -0.15
CA THR A 115 3.57 -8.43 -0.41
C THR A 115 3.83 -9.13 -1.73
N ALA A 116 4.53 -8.53 -2.70
CA ALA A 116 4.99 -9.25 -3.90
C ALA A 116 5.71 -10.57 -3.59
N PHE A 117 6.37 -10.70 -2.42
CA PHE A 117 7.14 -11.89 -2.05
C PHE A 117 6.83 -12.46 -0.65
N CYS A 118 6.04 -11.78 0.19
CA CYS A 118 5.66 -12.29 1.51
C CYS A 118 4.15 -12.21 1.76
N ARG A 119 3.56 -13.22 2.41
CA ARG A 119 2.14 -13.21 2.82
C ARG A 119 1.88 -12.43 4.11
N SER A 120 2.94 -12.14 4.87
CA SER A 120 2.87 -11.37 6.11
C SER A 120 3.92 -10.26 6.12
N LEU A 121 3.49 -9.03 6.38
CA LEU A 121 4.32 -7.84 6.52
C LEU A 121 4.20 -7.32 7.95
N SER A 122 5.31 -7.31 8.69
CA SER A 122 5.40 -6.68 10.01
C SER A 122 6.25 -5.41 9.96
N LEU A 123 5.77 -4.34 10.57
CA LEU A 123 6.57 -3.16 10.85
C LEU A 123 6.72 -2.99 12.36
N LEU A 124 7.97 -2.84 12.82
CA LEU A 124 8.30 -2.47 14.18
C LEU A 124 9.08 -1.16 14.13
N SER A 125 8.60 -0.11 14.79
CA SER A 125 9.28 1.17 14.78
C SER A 125 9.10 1.94 16.07
N LYS A 126 10.00 2.90 16.29
CA LYS A 126 9.90 3.92 17.32
C LYS A 126 10.57 5.20 16.82
N THR A 127 10.16 6.33 17.34
CA THR A 127 10.88 7.60 17.22
C THR A 127 11.89 7.76 18.36
N SER A 128 12.61 8.89 18.39
CA SER A 128 13.47 9.27 19.52
C SER A 128 12.68 9.47 20.83
N THR A 129 11.38 9.74 20.75
CA THR A 129 10.52 10.10 21.89
C THR A 129 9.43 9.06 22.19
N SER A 130 9.29 8.00 21.39
CA SER A 130 8.26 6.98 21.56
C SER A 130 8.85 5.60 21.86
N SER A 131 8.01 4.73 22.43
CA SER A 131 8.33 3.31 22.60
C SER A 131 8.09 2.52 21.32
N TYR A 132 8.70 1.34 21.22
CA TYR A 132 8.46 0.45 20.09
C TYR A 132 6.99 0.09 19.93
N LYS A 133 6.50 0.15 18.69
CA LYS A 133 5.17 -0.27 18.27
C LYS A 133 5.29 -1.20 17.08
N LYS A 134 4.48 -2.27 17.10
CA LYS A 134 4.38 -3.25 16.01
C LYS A 134 3.00 -3.16 15.37
N VAL A 135 2.96 -3.18 14.04
CA VAL A 135 1.76 -3.43 13.24
C VAL A 135 2.05 -4.54 12.25
N GLN A 136 1.05 -5.33 11.89
CA GLN A 136 1.21 -6.45 10.95
C GLN A 136 0.03 -6.48 9.98
N TRP A 137 0.34 -6.79 8.73
CA TRP A 137 -0.60 -7.22 7.71
C TRP A 137 -0.34 -8.71 7.49
N ASP A 138 -1.37 -9.52 7.67
CA ASP A 138 -1.38 -10.90 7.22
C ASP A 138 -2.44 -11.02 6.12
N LEU A 139 -2.06 -11.60 4.98
CA LEU A 139 -2.99 -11.78 3.85
C LEU A 139 -3.76 -13.10 3.95
N ASP A 140 -3.44 -13.94 4.92
CA ASP A 140 -4.11 -15.21 5.18
C ASP A 140 -5.09 -15.17 6.36
N GLU A 141 -5.10 -14.08 7.15
CA GLU A 141 -5.98 -13.87 8.33
C GLU A 141 -6.94 -12.70 8.10
#